data_AF-A0A165U474-F1
#
_entry.id   AF-A0A165U474-F1
#
_cell.length_a   1.000
_cell.length_b   1.000
_cell.length_c   1.000
_cell.angle_alpha   90.00
_cell.angle_beta   90.00
_cell.angle_gamma   90.00
#
_symmetry.space_group_name_H-M   'P 1'
#
loop_
_entity.id
_entity.type
_entity.pdbx_description
1 polymer ?
#
loop_
_entity_poly.entity_id
_entity_poly.type
_entity_poly.pdbx_seq_one_letter_code
_entity_poly.pdbx_strand_id
1 'polypeptide(L)'
;MVAHSDPLTHQIEELNLIKCSVLPDELFSFVLDADRWSSLLDNYLDSALGETSAWPESLSNARFEVKVEQAKLWFEVDVPRAYPLGVSQGKNVPVVSVKCEDVGREEQERWQRIVETKWKEVIQSEDAQYPLHVLIYLHLLPELHAAQEFSVVSQPTNDRSYAISDTGPSSHPPSSTIYHVLFTSHHLISPQKRRSLHQWSTSLSLTGFAKLGYPGVIYAEGPRENLEEFVANVKAMQWLALRLRFIEPLPKEIQAVNPGERRWVEFEKVGEVVQEMRRLRRKQYVLEMGIGSVGAGVAK
;
A
#
# COMPACT_ATOMS: atom_id res chain seq x y z
N MET A 1 -26.48 -3.59 9.21
CA MET A 1 -27.07 -2.80 8.12
C MET A 1 -25.98 -1.87 7.62
N VAL A 2 -25.22 -2.30 6.61
CA VAL A 2 -24.18 -1.46 6.00
C VAL A 2 -24.91 -0.35 5.24
N ALA A 3 -24.65 0.90 5.59
CA ALA A 3 -25.22 2.04 4.87
C ALA A 3 -24.86 1.88 3.38
N HIS A 4 -25.85 1.92 2.50
CA HIS A 4 -25.59 1.97 1.06
C HIS A 4 -24.86 3.29 0.78
N SER A 5 -23.52 3.25 0.70
CA SER A 5 -22.76 4.37 0.16
C SER A 5 -23.13 4.52 -1.31
N ASP A 6 -23.22 5.76 -1.75
CA ASP A 6 -23.43 6.09 -3.16
C ASP A 6 -22.37 5.38 -4.03
N PRO A 7 -22.73 4.81 -5.21
CA PRO A 7 -21.79 4.09 -6.06
C PRO A 7 -20.53 4.89 -6.41
N LEU A 8 -20.63 6.22 -6.59
CA LEU A 8 -19.45 7.05 -6.85
C LEU A 8 -18.55 7.08 -5.61
N THR A 9 -19.11 7.34 -4.43
CA THR A 9 -18.35 7.37 -3.18
C THR A 9 -17.64 6.04 -2.94
N HIS A 10 -18.34 4.92 -3.14
CA HIS A 10 -17.76 3.59 -3.01
C HIS A 10 -16.59 3.38 -3.99
N GLN A 11 -16.75 3.79 -5.26
CA GLN A 11 -15.70 3.66 -6.24
C GLN A 11 -14.50 4.54 -5.93
N ILE A 12 -14.71 5.78 -5.50
CA ILE A 12 -13.62 6.68 -5.08
C ILE A 12 -12.88 6.07 -3.88
N GLU A 13 -13.60 5.56 -2.89
CA GLU A 13 -13.02 4.85 -1.74
C GLU A 13 -12.13 3.68 -2.20
N GLU A 14 -12.65 2.83 -3.07
CA GLU A 14 -11.95 1.65 -3.56
C GLU A 14 -10.73 1.99 -4.43
N LEU A 15 -10.85 2.94 -5.34
CA LEU A 15 -9.76 3.42 -6.18
C LEU A 15 -8.65 4.06 -5.34
N ASN A 16 -9.02 4.80 -4.29
CA ASN A 16 -8.05 5.34 -3.34
C ASN A 16 -7.30 4.23 -2.60
N LEU A 17 -7.99 3.15 -2.22
CA LEU A 17 -7.34 1.99 -1.61
C LEU A 17 -6.34 1.33 -2.55
N ILE A 18 -6.69 1.16 -3.83
CA ILE A 18 -5.78 0.63 -4.85
C ILE A 18 -4.56 1.54 -4.98
N LYS A 19 -4.77 2.86 -5.16
CA LYS A 19 -3.70 3.86 -5.28
C LYS A 19 -2.77 3.88 -4.06
N CYS A 20 -3.27 3.70 -2.84
CA CYS A 20 -2.44 3.62 -1.64
C CYS A 20 -1.77 2.25 -1.42
N SER A 21 -2.21 1.22 -2.15
CA SER A 21 -1.72 -0.15 -2.00
C SER A 21 -0.60 -0.50 -2.96
N VAL A 22 -0.43 0.26 -4.06
CA VAL A 22 0.65 0.01 -5.03
C VAL A 22 2.05 0.12 -4.39
N LEU A 23 2.98 -0.69 -4.87
CA LEU A 23 4.41 -0.67 -4.55
C LEU A 23 5.16 0.37 -5.40
N PRO A 24 6.41 0.77 -5.04
CA PRO A 24 7.18 1.75 -5.82
C PRO A 24 7.44 1.35 -7.27
N ASP A 25 7.54 0.04 -7.52
CA ASP A 25 7.69 -0.56 -8.84
C ASP A 25 6.34 -0.91 -9.48
N GLU A 26 5.22 -0.52 -8.88
CA GLU A 26 3.89 -0.69 -9.44
C GLU A 26 3.30 0.66 -9.85
N LEU A 27 2.59 0.67 -10.98
CA LEU A 27 1.98 1.84 -11.56
C LEU A 27 0.46 1.70 -11.52
N PHE A 28 -0.20 2.78 -11.11
CA PHE A 28 -1.65 2.96 -11.22
C PHE A 28 -1.91 4.27 -11.95
N SER A 29 -2.61 4.21 -13.08
CA SER A 29 -2.89 5.38 -13.93
C SER A 29 -4.30 5.27 -14.52
N PHE A 30 -5.01 6.40 -14.57
CA PHE A 30 -6.28 6.46 -15.28
C PHE A 30 -6.03 6.54 -16.79
N VAL A 31 -6.82 5.78 -17.55
CA VAL A 31 -6.79 5.72 -19.02
C VAL A 31 -7.85 6.67 -19.62
N LEU A 32 -8.97 6.87 -18.91
CA LEU A 32 -10.08 7.71 -19.36
C LEU A 32 -10.40 8.78 -18.32
N ASP A 33 -10.66 10.01 -18.77
CA ASP A 33 -10.94 11.18 -17.92
C ASP A 33 -9.90 11.35 -16.79
N ALA A 34 -8.62 11.07 -17.08
CA ALA A 34 -7.57 10.90 -16.07
C ALA A 34 -7.43 12.09 -15.12
N ASP A 35 -7.38 13.32 -15.64
CA ASP A 35 -7.27 14.53 -14.83
C ASP A 35 -8.47 14.70 -13.88
N ARG A 36 -9.67 14.31 -14.32
CA ARG A 36 -10.90 14.44 -13.53
C ARG A 36 -10.94 13.40 -12.43
N TRP A 37 -10.61 12.15 -12.74
CA TRP A 37 -10.56 11.07 -11.75
C TRP A 37 -9.44 11.29 -10.72
N SER A 38 -8.26 11.73 -11.15
CA SER A 38 -7.19 12.10 -10.24
C SER A 38 -7.59 13.26 -9.33
N SER A 39 -8.21 14.31 -9.87
CA SER A 39 -8.70 15.44 -9.07
C SER A 39 -9.75 15.00 -8.05
N LEU A 40 -10.66 14.09 -8.41
CA LEU A 40 -11.67 13.57 -7.50
C LEU A 40 -11.04 12.77 -6.35
N LEU A 41 -10.06 11.91 -6.65
CA LEU A 41 -9.33 11.16 -5.63
C LEU A 41 -8.52 12.05 -4.69
N ASP A 42 -7.86 13.07 -5.22
CA ASP A 42 -7.06 13.97 -4.40
C ASP A 42 -7.96 14.82 -3.48
N ASN A 43 -9.10 15.31 -3.99
CA ASN A 43 -10.09 16.04 -3.19
C ASN A 43 -10.80 15.16 -2.14
N TYR A 44 -10.93 13.86 -2.39
CA TYR A 44 -11.47 12.90 -1.43
C TYR A 44 -10.61 12.80 -0.16
N LEU A 45 -9.28 12.97 -0.26
CA LEU A 45 -8.37 12.95 0.88
C LEU A 45 -8.51 14.17 1.79
N ASP A 46 -8.89 15.31 1.22
CA ASP A 46 -8.99 16.60 1.91
C ASP A 46 -10.37 16.86 2.53
N SER A 47 -11.40 16.19 2.03
CA SER A 47 -12.79 16.40 2.45
C SER A 47 -13.18 15.44 3.58
N ALA A 48 -13.30 15.96 4.81
CA ALA A 48 -13.97 15.24 5.89
C ALA A 48 -15.46 15.09 5.55
N LEU A 49 -15.85 13.91 5.06
CA LEU A 49 -17.21 13.40 4.83
C LEU A 49 -18.34 14.43 4.99
N GLY A 50 -18.77 15.01 3.87
CA GLY A 50 -19.93 15.88 3.81
C GLY A 50 -20.50 15.91 2.41
N GLU A 51 -21.65 15.26 2.27
CA GLU A 51 -22.59 15.38 1.15
C GLU A 51 -22.25 14.62 -0.13
N THR A 52 -23.08 13.60 -0.37
CA THR A 52 -23.33 12.90 -1.63
C THR A 52 -23.14 13.80 -2.85
N SER A 53 -21.97 13.71 -3.49
CA SER A 53 -21.79 14.22 -4.85
C SER A 53 -22.44 13.24 -5.80
N ALA A 54 -23.59 13.60 -6.37
CA ALA A 54 -24.19 12.82 -7.45
C ALA A 54 -23.16 12.58 -8.56
N TRP A 55 -23.20 11.39 -9.18
CA TRP A 55 -22.30 11.05 -10.29
C TRP A 55 -22.39 12.12 -11.39
N PRO A 56 -21.31 12.87 -11.69
CA PRO A 56 -21.37 13.92 -12.71
C PRO A 56 -21.68 13.31 -14.08
N GLU A 57 -22.72 13.78 -14.77
CA GLU A 57 -23.15 13.17 -16.05
C GLU A 57 -22.02 13.09 -17.08
N SER A 58 -21.15 14.10 -17.07
CA SER A 58 -19.99 14.24 -17.94
C SER A 58 -18.78 13.39 -17.55
N LEU A 59 -18.76 12.77 -16.37
CA LEU A 59 -17.65 11.94 -15.90
C LEU A 59 -17.82 10.51 -16.40
N SER A 60 -16.88 10.02 -17.19
CA SER A 60 -16.88 8.64 -17.69
C SER A 60 -16.85 7.61 -16.56
N ASN A 61 -17.00 6.33 -16.91
CA ASN A 61 -16.63 5.23 -16.02
C ASN A 61 -15.16 5.39 -15.57
N ALA A 62 -14.84 4.90 -14.38
CA ALA A 62 -13.45 4.79 -13.96
C ALA A 62 -12.79 3.71 -14.81
N ARG A 63 -11.85 4.13 -15.66
CA ARG A 63 -11.01 3.24 -16.44
C ARG A 63 -9.56 3.52 -16.12
N PHE A 64 -8.86 2.52 -15.63
CA PHE A 64 -7.48 2.65 -15.17
C PHE A 64 -6.69 1.40 -15.49
N GLU A 65 -5.38 1.51 -15.44
CA GLU A 65 -4.47 0.40 -15.60
C GLU A 65 -3.63 0.19 -14.34
N VAL A 66 -3.24 -1.06 -14.11
CA VAL A 66 -2.27 -1.47 -13.10
C VAL A 66 -1.16 -2.28 -13.76
N LYS A 67 0.08 -1.88 -13.53
CA LYS A 67 1.27 -2.42 -14.19
C LYS A 67 2.41 -2.55 -13.20
N VAL A 68 3.31 -3.52 -13.39
CA VAL A 68 4.61 -3.53 -12.70
C VAL A 68 5.66 -2.96 -13.66
N GLU A 69 6.60 -2.19 -13.14
CA GLU A 69 7.70 -1.60 -13.90
C GLU A 69 8.45 -2.70 -14.65
N GLN A 70 8.78 -2.45 -15.91
CA GLN A 70 9.42 -3.43 -16.81
C GLN A 70 8.58 -4.67 -17.16
N ALA A 71 7.33 -4.79 -16.68
CA ALA A 71 6.45 -5.88 -17.08
C ALA A 71 5.94 -5.65 -18.50
N LYS A 72 5.97 -6.71 -19.30
CA LYS A 72 5.34 -6.74 -20.62
C LYS A 72 3.83 -6.98 -20.55
N LEU A 73 3.30 -7.27 -19.37
CA LEU A 73 1.89 -7.56 -19.14
C LEU A 73 1.33 -6.61 -18.09
N TRP A 74 0.11 -6.12 -18.31
CA TRP A 74 -0.59 -5.25 -17.38
C TRP A 74 -2.10 -5.49 -17.48
N PHE A 75 -2.85 -4.96 -16.50
CA PHE A 75 -4.30 -5.07 -16.48
C PHE A 75 -4.93 -3.70 -16.72
N GLU A 76 -5.86 -3.63 -17.66
CA GLU A 76 -6.77 -2.49 -17.83
C GLU A 76 -8.11 -2.85 -17.21
N VAL A 77 -8.63 -1.99 -16.34
CA VAL A 77 -9.86 -2.22 -15.58
C VAL A 77 -10.87 -1.15 -15.95
N ASP A 78 -12.07 -1.57 -16.36
CA ASP A 78 -13.21 -0.70 -16.64
C ASP A 78 -14.32 -0.94 -15.62
N VAL A 79 -14.63 0.07 -14.80
CA VAL A 79 -15.58 -0.03 -13.68
C VAL A 79 -16.91 0.60 -14.05
N PRO A 80 -18.02 -0.17 -14.12
CA PRO A 80 -19.35 0.37 -14.42
C PRO A 80 -19.81 1.38 -13.37
N ARG A 81 -20.52 2.46 -13.76
CA ARG A 81 -21.03 3.48 -12.82
C ARG A 81 -21.87 2.92 -11.66
N ALA A 82 -22.58 1.83 -11.90
CA ALA A 82 -23.45 1.20 -10.90
C ALA A 82 -22.73 0.18 -10.00
N TYR A 83 -21.46 -0.13 -10.24
CA TYR A 83 -20.67 -0.95 -9.34
C TYR A 83 -20.55 -0.26 -7.95
N PRO A 84 -20.69 -0.97 -6.83
CA PRO A 84 -20.73 -2.44 -6.67
C PRO A 84 -22.14 -3.06 -6.68
N LEU A 85 -23.17 -2.31 -7.04
CA LEU A 85 -24.56 -2.77 -6.93
C LEU A 85 -24.83 -4.01 -7.80
N GLY A 86 -25.22 -5.11 -7.17
CA GLY A 86 -25.57 -6.35 -7.86
C GLY A 86 -24.37 -7.17 -8.36
N VAL A 87 -23.14 -6.83 -7.96
CA VAL A 87 -21.92 -7.53 -8.38
C VAL A 87 -21.92 -9.02 -8.01
N SER A 88 -22.44 -9.37 -6.83
CA SER A 88 -22.61 -10.77 -6.39
C SER A 88 -23.62 -11.57 -7.22
N GLN A 89 -24.48 -10.89 -7.97
CA GLN A 89 -25.46 -11.49 -8.89
C GLN A 89 -24.97 -11.46 -10.35
N GLY A 90 -23.71 -11.07 -10.59
CA GLY A 90 -23.13 -10.94 -11.92
C GLY A 90 -23.55 -9.66 -12.68
N LYS A 91 -24.11 -8.65 -12.00
CA LYS A 91 -24.46 -7.36 -12.59
C LYS A 91 -23.40 -6.31 -12.27
N ASN A 92 -23.18 -5.35 -13.18
CA ASN A 92 -22.23 -4.24 -12.98
C ASN A 92 -20.82 -4.72 -12.59
N VAL A 93 -20.40 -5.86 -13.14
CA VAL A 93 -19.10 -6.46 -12.88
C VAL A 93 -18.01 -5.65 -13.59
N PRO A 94 -16.94 -5.23 -12.90
CA PRO A 94 -15.79 -4.60 -13.53
C PRO A 94 -15.17 -5.51 -14.59
N VAL A 95 -14.82 -4.95 -15.74
CA VAL A 95 -14.16 -5.69 -16.80
C VAL A 95 -12.65 -5.52 -16.64
N VAL A 96 -11.96 -6.62 -16.36
CA VAL A 96 -10.50 -6.66 -16.27
C VAL A 96 -9.94 -7.29 -17.53
N SER A 97 -9.28 -6.47 -18.34
CA SER A 97 -8.65 -6.86 -19.60
C SER A 97 -7.15 -7.08 -19.40
N VAL A 98 -6.65 -8.23 -19.85
CA VAL A 98 -5.21 -8.51 -19.88
C VAL A 98 -4.60 -7.88 -21.12
N LYS A 99 -3.64 -6.98 -20.93
CA LYS A 99 -2.88 -6.31 -21.99
C LYS A 99 -1.44 -6.76 -21.96
N CYS A 100 -0.82 -6.89 -23.13
CA CYS A 100 0.53 -7.38 -23.21
C CYS A 100 1.30 -6.90 -24.45
N GLU A 101 2.60 -6.74 -24.30
CA GLU A 101 3.60 -6.48 -25.35
C GLU A 101 4.33 -7.79 -25.67
N ASP A 102 4.27 -8.25 -26.93
CA ASP A 102 4.99 -9.45 -27.42
C ASP A 102 4.68 -10.79 -26.71
N VAL A 103 3.57 -10.88 -25.96
CA VAL A 103 3.14 -12.09 -25.26
C VAL A 103 2.28 -12.96 -26.18
N GLY A 104 2.51 -14.27 -26.15
CA GLY A 104 1.74 -15.23 -26.96
C GLY A 104 0.28 -15.34 -26.53
N ARG A 105 -0.62 -15.65 -27.48
CA ARG A 105 -2.05 -15.83 -27.23
C ARG A 105 -2.36 -16.81 -26.09
N GLU A 106 -1.58 -17.88 -25.95
CA GLU A 106 -1.74 -18.87 -24.89
C GLU A 106 -1.51 -18.29 -23.49
N GLU A 107 -0.55 -17.39 -23.35
CA GLU A 107 -0.24 -16.72 -22.09
C GLU A 107 -1.31 -15.68 -21.77
N GLN A 108 -1.79 -14.92 -22.76
CA GLN A 108 -2.96 -14.03 -22.57
C GLN A 108 -4.19 -14.80 -22.08
N GLU A 109 -4.50 -15.96 -22.69
CA GLU A 109 -5.61 -16.82 -22.26
C GLU A 109 -5.39 -17.41 -20.85
N ARG A 110 -4.14 -17.71 -20.47
CA ARG A 110 -3.79 -18.13 -19.10
C ARG A 110 -4.10 -17.02 -18.10
N TRP A 111 -3.67 -15.79 -18.38
CA TRP A 111 -3.91 -14.65 -17.49
C TRP A 111 -5.39 -14.28 -17.39
N GLN A 112 -6.13 -14.36 -18.50
CA GLN A 112 -7.58 -14.18 -18.48
C GLN A 112 -8.25 -15.19 -17.54
N ARG A 113 -7.82 -16.46 -17.56
CA ARG A 113 -8.30 -17.51 -16.63
C ARG A 113 -7.92 -17.23 -15.17
N ILE A 114 -6.74 -16.66 -14.92
CA ILE A 114 -6.34 -16.25 -13.56
C ILE A 114 -7.29 -15.16 -13.06
N VAL A 115 -7.50 -14.11 -13.83
CA VAL A 115 -8.42 -13.00 -13.49
C VAL A 115 -9.83 -13.53 -13.18
N GLU A 116 -10.40 -14.36 -14.05
CA GLU A 116 -11.75 -14.91 -13.86
C GLU A 116 -11.86 -15.79 -12.62
N THR A 117 -10.86 -16.64 -12.37
CA THR A 117 -10.82 -17.51 -11.19
C THR A 117 -10.74 -16.68 -9.92
N LYS A 118 -9.82 -15.72 -9.87
CA LYS A 118 -9.61 -14.87 -8.69
C LYS A 118 -10.77 -13.94 -8.43
N TRP A 119 -11.41 -13.41 -9.46
CA TRP A 119 -12.65 -12.64 -9.28
C TRP A 119 -13.78 -13.46 -8.64
N LYS A 120 -13.97 -14.71 -9.08
CA LYS A 120 -14.97 -15.61 -8.47
C LYS A 120 -14.68 -15.89 -7.01
N GLU A 121 -13.41 -16.16 -6.67
CA GLU A 121 -12.97 -16.37 -5.28
C GLU A 121 -13.29 -15.14 -4.41
N VAL A 122 -12.97 -13.92 -4.90
CA VAL A 122 -13.20 -12.67 -4.17
C VAL A 122 -14.69 -12.40 -3.96
N ILE A 123 -15.52 -12.54 -5.00
CA ILE A 123 -16.96 -12.27 -4.90
C ILE A 123 -17.71 -13.30 -4.04
N GLN A 124 -17.17 -14.52 -3.91
CA GLN A 124 -17.72 -15.54 -3.02
C GLN A 124 -17.28 -15.35 -1.56
N SER A 125 -16.29 -14.50 -1.29
CA SER A 125 -15.90 -14.19 0.08
C SER A 125 -16.93 -13.28 0.74
N GLU A 126 -17.43 -13.66 1.92
CA GLU A 126 -18.49 -12.93 2.63
C GLU A 126 -18.04 -11.54 3.14
N ASP A 127 -16.72 -11.27 3.13
CA ASP A 127 -16.10 -10.11 3.79
C ASP A 127 -15.53 -9.06 2.83
N ALA A 128 -15.62 -9.24 1.50
CA ALA A 128 -15.03 -8.30 0.55
C ALA A 128 -15.89 -7.04 0.37
N GLN A 129 -15.75 -6.08 1.29
CA GLN A 129 -16.34 -4.75 1.15
C GLN A 129 -15.84 -4.02 -0.11
N TYR A 130 -14.59 -4.26 -0.53
CA TYR A 130 -13.96 -3.68 -1.72
C TYR A 130 -13.37 -4.78 -2.60
N PRO A 131 -14.20 -5.47 -3.42
CA PRO A 131 -13.77 -6.60 -4.24
C PRO A 131 -12.66 -6.31 -5.24
N LEU A 132 -12.69 -5.15 -5.89
CA LEU A 132 -11.70 -4.78 -6.90
C LEU A 132 -10.33 -4.48 -6.28
N HIS A 133 -10.31 -3.82 -5.12
CA HIS A 133 -9.09 -3.65 -4.33
C HIS A 133 -8.47 -5.00 -3.97
N VAL A 134 -9.28 -5.91 -3.42
CA VAL A 134 -8.83 -7.27 -3.05
C VAL A 134 -8.31 -8.02 -4.27
N LEU A 135 -9.05 -8.03 -5.38
CA LEU A 135 -8.64 -8.67 -6.62
C LEU A 135 -7.26 -8.18 -7.08
N ILE A 136 -7.11 -6.86 -7.25
CA ILE A 136 -5.90 -6.28 -7.81
C ILE A 136 -4.71 -6.55 -6.89
N TYR A 137 -4.88 -6.29 -5.59
CA TYR A 137 -3.77 -6.23 -4.66
C TYR A 137 -3.37 -7.58 -4.05
N LEU A 138 -4.34 -8.46 -3.75
CA LEU A 138 -4.03 -9.77 -3.17
C LEU A 138 -3.84 -10.86 -4.22
N HIS A 139 -4.30 -10.63 -5.45
CA HIS A 139 -4.26 -11.67 -6.48
C HIS A 139 -3.50 -11.23 -7.73
N LEU A 140 -3.84 -10.12 -8.36
CA LEU A 140 -3.28 -9.80 -9.69
C LEU A 140 -1.83 -9.29 -9.64
N LEU A 141 -1.53 -8.33 -8.77
CA LEU A 141 -0.17 -7.78 -8.62
C LEU A 141 0.85 -8.83 -8.13
N PRO A 142 0.56 -9.67 -7.12
CA PRO A 142 1.49 -10.73 -6.71
C PRO A 142 1.80 -11.74 -7.82
N GLU A 143 0.80 -12.12 -8.62
CA GLU A 143 1.01 -13.01 -9.76
C GLU A 143 1.90 -12.34 -10.83
N LEU A 144 1.73 -11.04 -11.07
CA LEU A 144 2.59 -10.29 -12.01
C LEU A 144 4.05 -10.30 -11.57
N HIS A 145 4.32 -10.03 -10.29
CA HIS A 145 5.66 -10.10 -9.71
C HIS A 145 6.27 -11.50 -9.88
N ALA A 146 5.51 -12.54 -9.54
CA ALA A 146 5.98 -13.92 -9.71
C ALA A 146 6.35 -14.21 -11.17
N ALA A 147 5.53 -13.79 -12.13
CA ALA A 147 5.79 -14.01 -13.55
C ALA A 147 7.03 -13.25 -14.06
N GLN A 148 7.33 -12.07 -13.52
CA GLN A 148 8.57 -11.35 -13.82
C GLN A 148 9.79 -12.06 -13.25
N GLU A 149 9.75 -12.54 -12.00
CA GLU A 149 10.86 -13.28 -11.41
C GLU A 149 11.21 -14.55 -12.22
N PHE A 150 10.21 -15.30 -12.68
CA PHE A 150 10.43 -16.47 -13.56
C PHE A 150 11.01 -16.09 -14.93
N SER A 151 10.69 -14.89 -15.43
CA SER A 151 11.24 -14.39 -16.70
C SER A 151 12.72 -13.96 -16.55
N VAL A 152 13.12 -13.45 -15.39
CA VAL A 152 14.50 -13.02 -15.09
C VAL A 152 15.43 -14.21 -14.78
N VAL A 153 14.91 -15.27 -14.13
CA VAL A 153 15.70 -16.47 -13.73
C VAL A 153 16.07 -17.38 -14.91
N SER A 154 15.58 -17.09 -16.13
CA SER A 154 15.92 -17.86 -17.34
C SER A 154 17.26 -17.47 -18.00
N GLN A 155 18.09 -16.62 -17.36
CA GLN A 155 19.47 -16.36 -17.78
C GLN A 155 20.49 -17.12 -16.92
N PRO A 156 21.42 -17.90 -17.50
CA PRO A 156 22.39 -18.65 -16.74
C PRO A 156 23.50 -17.72 -16.23
N THR A 157 23.46 -17.35 -14.95
CA THR A 157 24.61 -16.70 -14.31
C THR A 157 25.48 -17.75 -13.62
N ASN A 158 26.65 -17.94 -14.23
CA ASN A 158 27.76 -18.73 -13.76
C ASN A 158 28.43 -18.05 -12.54
N ASP A 159 28.64 -18.84 -11.49
CA ASP A 159 29.77 -18.79 -10.55
C ASP A 159 29.92 -17.56 -9.61
N ARG A 160 29.79 -17.77 -8.29
CA ARG A 160 30.95 -17.92 -7.38
C ARG A 160 30.55 -18.02 -5.90
N SER A 161 31.09 -19.07 -5.29
CA SER A 161 31.25 -19.31 -3.86
C SER A 161 32.11 -18.23 -3.19
N TYR A 162 31.80 -17.85 -1.94
CA TYR A 162 32.84 -17.45 -0.97
C TYR A 162 32.42 -17.77 0.47
N ALA A 163 33.45 -18.11 1.24
CA ALA A 163 33.42 -18.92 2.44
C ALA A 163 33.18 -18.14 3.76
N ILE A 164 32.84 -18.94 4.77
CA ILE A 164 32.79 -18.65 6.20
C ILE A 164 34.15 -18.13 6.69
N SER A 165 34.15 -17.08 7.51
CA SER A 165 35.23 -16.84 8.48
C SER A 165 34.68 -16.24 9.78
N ASP A 166 34.94 -16.99 10.84
CA ASP A 166 34.77 -16.68 12.25
C ASP A 166 36.05 -15.99 12.77
N THR A 167 35.94 -14.97 13.63
CA THR A 167 36.98 -14.57 14.60
C THR A 167 36.49 -13.47 15.55
N GLY A 168 36.26 -13.85 16.81
CA GLY A 168 36.82 -13.19 18.01
C GLY A 168 36.23 -11.85 18.53
N PRO A 169 35.96 -11.72 19.85
CA PRO A 169 35.23 -10.58 20.42
C PRO A 169 36.17 -9.40 20.74
N SER A 170 35.78 -8.19 20.32
CA SER A 170 36.38 -6.95 20.83
C SER A 170 35.33 -6.15 21.60
N SER A 171 35.61 -5.96 22.88
CA SER A 171 34.82 -5.25 23.87
C SER A 171 34.90 -3.74 23.68
N HIS A 172 33.94 -3.18 22.95
CA HIS A 172 33.43 -1.83 23.12
C HIS A 172 31.91 -1.96 23.17
N PRO A 173 31.17 -1.28 24.08
CA PRO A 173 29.71 -1.32 24.01
C PRO A 173 29.33 -0.79 22.63
N PRO A 174 28.77 -1.63 21.73
CA PRO A 174 28.43 -1.15 20.41
C PRO A 174 27.37 -0.08 20.60
N SER A 175 27.57 1.09 19.98
CA SER A 175 26.46 2.00 19.71
C SER A 175 25.40 1.15 19.02
N SER A 176 24.35 0.76 19.74
CA SER A 176 23.35 -0.17 19.22
C SER A 176 22.75 0.46 17.98
N THR A 177 23.01 -0.14 16.82
CA THR A 177 22.48 0.36 15.56
C THR A 177 20.96 0.42 15.70
N ILE A 178 20.41 1.62 15.64
CA ILE A 178 18.96 1.84 15.65
C ILE A 178 18.43 1.42 14.29
N TYR A 179 17.30 0.71 14.29
CA TYR A 179 16.55 0.37 13.10
C TYR A 179 15.25 1.17 13.09
N HIS A 180 14.65 1.26 11.91
CA HIS A 180 13.30 1.77 11.77
C HIS A 180 12.47 0.92 10.83
N VAL A 181 11.16 1.04 11.00
CA VAL A 181 10.16 0.22 10.33
C VAL A 181 8.98 1.09 9.93
N LEU A 182 8.38 0.76 8.80
CA LEU A 182 7.13 1.37 8.37
C LEU A 182 6.13 0.30 7.94
N PHE A 183 4.94 0.37 8.51
CA PHE A 183 3.79 -0.40 8.09
C PHE A 183 2.74 0.49 7.48
N THR A 184 2.00 -0.08 6.52
CA THR A 184 0.74 0.46 6.03
C THR A 184 -0.34 -0.60 6.16
N SER A 185 -1.58 -0.21 6.42
CA SER A 185 -2.75 -1.09 6.44
C SER A 185 -3.96 -0.34 5.90
N HIS A 186 -5.03 -1.07 5.59
CA HIS A 186 -6.28 -0.48 5.12
C HIS A 186 -6.82 0.59 6.08
N HIS A 187 -6.82 0.31 7.38
CA HIS A 187 -7.10 1.31 8.41
C HIS A 187 -6.53 0.92 9.78
N LEU A 188 -6.31 1.92 10.63
CA LEU A 188 -6.04 1.75 12.06
C LEU A 188 -7.14 2.43 12.90
N ILE A 189 -8.31 1.78 12.97
CA ILE A 189 -9.47 2.28 13.74
C ILE A 189 -9.66 1.50 15.04
N SER A 190 -9.29 0.21 15.05
CA SER A 190 -9.49 -0.67 16.20
C SER A 190 -8.85 -0.10 17.47
N PRO A 191 -9.66 0.23 18.51
CA PRO A 191 -9.14 0.73 19.78
C PRO A 191 -8.24 -0.29 20.48
N GLN A 192 -8.40 -1.58 20.20
CA GLN A 192 -7.52 -2.63 20.71
C GLN A 192 -6.13 -2.53 20.07
N LYS A 193 -6.05 -2.48 18.73
CA LYS A 193 -4.76 -2.32 18.03
C LYS A 193 -4.05 -1.05 18.46
N ARG A 194 -4.77 0.07 18.55
CA ARG A 194 -4.24 1.35 19.02
C ARG A 194 -3.60 1.23 20.41
N ARG A 195 -4.32 0.64 21.38
CA ARG A 195 -3.80 0.40 22.74
C ARG A 195 -2.57 -0.52 22.73
N SER A 196 -2.60 -1.59 21.94
CA SER A 196 -1.46 -2.51 21.81
C SER A 196 -0.22 -1.81 21.26
N LEU A 197 -0.36 -1.00 20.20
CA LEU A 197 0.76 -0.24 19.62
C LEU A 197 1.40 0.71 20.64
N HIS A 198 0.59 1.47 21.37
CA HIS A 198 1.08 2.37 22.43
C HIS A 198 1.73 1.61 23.59
N GLN A 199 1.15 0.47 23.98
CA GLN A 199 1.72 -0.37 25.05
C GLN A 199 3.09 -0.91 24.65
N TRP A 200 3.21 -1.48 23.44
CA TRP A 200 4.47 -2.02 22.96
C TRP A 200 5.51 -0.94 22.67
N SER A 201 5.12 0.22 22.17
CA SER A 201 6.08 1.32 21.98
C SER A 201 6.73 1.72 23.32
N THR A 202 5.94 1.72 24.40
CA THR A 202 6.46 2.01 25.74
C THR A 202 7.31 0.86 26.29
N SER A 203 6.80 -0.38 26.26
CA SER A 203 7.49 -1.53 26.87
C SER A 203 8.78 -1.89 26.14
N LEU A 204 8.82 -1.71 24.83
CA LEU A 204 9.98 -2.01 23.98
C LEU A 204 10.88 -0.78 23.79
N SER A 205 10.61 0.32 24.50
CA SER A 205 11.38 1.58 24.41
C SER A 205 11.54 2.05 22.95
N LEU A 206 10.47 1.94 22.16
CA LEU A 206 10.41 2.39 20.78
C LEU A 206 9.79 3.77 20.69
N THR A 207 10.20 4.50 19.67
CA THR A 207 9.64 5.81 19.34
C THR A 207 9.08 5.78 17.92
N GLY A 208 8.24 6.74 17.56
CA GLY A 208 7.61 6.75 16.24
C GLY A 208 6.17 7.21 16.32
N PHE A 209 5.34 6.77 15.39
CA PHE A 209 3.96 7.20 15.34
C PHE A 209 3.01 6.16 14.75
N ALA A 210 1.72 6.36 15.03
CA ALA A 210 0.64 5.68 14.33
C ALA A 210 -0.38 6.68 13.81
N LYS A 211 -0.69 6.62 12.51
CA LYS A 211 -1.79 7.37 11.89
C LYS A 211 -3.06 6.53 11.98
N LEU A 212 -4.03 7.04 12.72
CA LEU A 212 -5.33 6.43 12.94
C LEU A 212 -6.27 6.67 11.76
N GLY A 213 -7.28 5.83 11.60
CA GLY A 213 -8.21 5.93 10.47
C GLY A 213 -7.62 5.39 9.16
N TYR A 214 -7.96 6.03 8.03
CA TYR A 214 -7.63 5.57 6.67
C TYR A 214 -6.57 6.45 5.98
N PRO A 215 -5.54 5.90 5.32
CA PRO A 215 -5.00 4.56 5.55
C PRO A 215 -4.41 4.46 6.97
N GLY A 216 -4.23 3.24 7.49
CA GLY A 216 -3.47 3.05 8.72
C GLY A 216 -1.97 3.09 8.41
N VAL A 217 -1.21 3.94 9.10
CA VAL A 217 0.26 4.03 8.93
C VAL A 217 0.93 3.87 10.29
N ILE A 218 1.98 3.07 10.39
CA ILE A 218 2.70 2.85 11.65
C ILE A 218 4.19 2.95 11.37
N TYR A 219 4.86 3.90 11.98
CA TYR A 219 6.30 4.04 11.93
C TYR A 219 6.86 3.78 13.32
N ALA A 220 7.91 2.97 13.43
CA ALA A 220 8.61 2.78 14.70
C ALA A 220 10.12 2.73 14.49
N GLU A 221 10.87 3.18 15.49
CA GLU A 221 12.31 3.14 15.53
C GLU A 221 12.83 2.80 16.93
N GLY A 222 13.95 2.07 16.98
CA GLY A 222 14.58 1.67 18.23
C GLY A 222 15.66 0.60 18.04
N PRO A 223 16.13 -0.01 19.13
CA PRO A 223 17.06 -1.13 19.07
C PRO A 223 16.52 -2.28 18.22
N ARG A 224 17.39 -2.95 17.46
CA ARG A 224 17.00 -4.00 16.50
C ARG A 224 16.10 -5.07 17.11
N GLU A 225 16.51 -5.64 18.24
CA GLU A 225 15.79 -6.74 18.91
C GLU A 225 14.36 -6.32 19.31
N ASN A 226 14.24 -5.15 19.92
CA ASN A 226 12.97 -4.56 20.32
C ASN A 226 12.06 -4.26 19.12
N LEU A 227 12.66 -3.79 18.02
CA LEU A 227 11.91 -3.49 16.80
C LEU A 227 11.44 -4.76 16.09
N GLU A 228 12.25 -5.81 16.06
CA GLU A 228 11.87 -7.12 15.52
C GLU A 228 10.72 -7.76 16.32
N GLU A 229 10.75 -7.63 17.66
CA GLU A 229 9.63 -8.06 18.52
C GLU A 229 8.35 -7.26 18.22
N PHE A 230 8.47 -5.93 18.11
CA PHE A 230 7.33 -5.08 17.73
C PHE A 230 6.76 -5.48 16.37
N VAL A 231 7.61 -5.76 15.38
CA VAL A 231 7.20 -6.23 14.06
C VAL A 231 6.43 -7.54 14.14
N ALA A 232 6.91 -8.51 14.93
CA ALA A 232 6.22 -9.78 15.15
C ALA A 232 4.84 -9.57 15.79
N ASN A 233 4.76 -8.74 16.83
CA ASN A 233 3.52 -8.39 17.52
C ASN A 233 2.51 -7.70 16.59
N VAL A 234 2.98 -6.76 15.76
CA VAL A 234 2.14 -6.11 14.75
C VAL A 234 1.60 -7.13 13.75
N LYS A 235 2.46 -7.98 13.18
CA LYS A 235 2.03 -9.01 12.22
C LYS A 235 1.08 -10.05 12.79
N ALA A 236 1.14 -10.33 14.10
CA ALA A 236 0.29 -11.32 14.76
C ALA A 236 -1.16 -10.86 14.96
N MET A 237 -1.46 -9.56 14.86
CA MET A 237 -2.83 -9.06 14.92
C MET A 237 -3.58 -9.28 13.60
N GLN A 238 -4.91 -9.28 13.66
CA GLN A 238 -5.76 -9.37 12.48
C GLN A 238 -5.83 -8.02 11.75
N TRP A 239 -5.29 -7.93 10.53
CA TRP A 239 -5.31 -6.70 9.72
C TRP A 239 -5.89 -6.93 8.34
N LEU A 240 -6.55 -5.91 7.81
CA LEU A 240 -6.84 -5.83 6.40
C LEU A 240 -5.67 -5.10 5.70
N ALA A 241 -5.09 -5.74 4.70
CA ALA A 241 -4.01 -5.22 3.84
C ALA A 241 -2.76 -4.69 4.58
N LEU A 242 -2.34 -5.31 5.69
CA LEU A 242 -1.09 -4.93 6.36
C LEU A 242 0.13 -5.24 5.49
N ARG A 243 1.00 -4.25 5.29
CA ARG A 243 2.33 -4.41 4.67
C ARG A 243 3.39 -3.84 5.56
N LEU A 244 4.49 -4.56 5.63
CA LEU A 244 5.77 -4.07 6.10
C LEU A 244 6.49 -3.48 4.89
N ARG A 245 6.61 -2.15 4.84
CA ARG A 245 7.20 -1.43 3.69
C ARG A 245 8.71 -1.52 3.68
N PHE A 246 9.33 -1.37 4.86
CA PHE A 246 10.75 -1.59 5.05
C PHE A 246 11.03 -1.89 6.52
N ILE A 247 12.16 -2.54 6.76
CA ILE A 247 12.88 -2.57 8.02
C ILE A 247 14.36 -2.41 7.69
N GLU A 248 14.96 -1.29 8.07
CA GLU A 248 16.34 -0.98 7.71
C GLU A 248 17.09 -0.26 8.84
N PRO A 249 18.43 -0.29 8.84
CA PRO A 249 19.22 0.50 9.78
C PRO A 249 18.96 2.00 9.60
N LEU A 250 18.79 2.72 10.69
CA LEU A 250 18.68 4.18 10.66
C LEU A 250 20.07 4.79 10.42
N PRO A 251 20.27 5.67 9.42
CA PRO A 251 21.55 6.33 9.17
C PRO A 251 22.07 7.07 10.40
N LYS A 252 23.39 6.99 10.65
CA LYS A 252 24.02 7.53 11.86
C LYS A 252 23.86 9.05 11.99
N GLU A 253 23.75 9.75 10.86
CA GLU A 253 23.53 11.19 10.76
C GLU A 253 22.16 11.61 11.31
N ILE A 254 21.18 10.69 11.33
CA ILE A 254 19.81 10.92 11.83
C ILE A 254 19.71 10.50 13.30
N GLN A 255 20.50 9.50 13.74
CA GLN A 255 20.53 9.05 15.13
C GLN A 255 20.98 10.17 16.09
N ALA A 256 21.90 11.05 15.67
CA ALA A 256 22.46 12.11 16.50
C ALA A 256 21.52 13.31 16.78
N VAL A 257 20.41 13.44 16.04
CA VAL A 257 19.71 14.73 15.90
C VAL A 257 18.66 15.01 16.99
N ASN A 258 18.33 14.11 17.91
CA ASN A 258 17.62 14.40 19.18
C ASN A 258 17.18 13.08 19.84
N PRO A 259 17.97 12.46 20.72
CA PRO A 259 17.57 11.23 21.41
C PRO A 259 16.47 11.43 22.47
N GLY A 260 16.38 12.62 23.07
CA GLY A 260 15.54 12.89 24.25
C GLY A 260 14.11 13.38 23.97
N GLU A 261 13.74 13.69 22.73
CA GLU A 261 12.41 14.22 22.37
C GLU A 261 11.52 13.23 21.62
N ARG A 262 12.04 12.03 21.32
CA ARG A 262 11.32 11.05 20.51
C ARG A 262 10.34 10.30 21.41
N ARG A 263 9.05 10.55 21.22
CA ARG A 263 7.96 9.84 21.89
C ARG A 263 7.07 9.16 20.84
N TRP A 264 6.27 8.19 21.29
CA TRP A 264 5.19 7.67 20.47
C TRP A 264 4.10 8.75 20.27
N VAL A 265 3.70 8.99 19.03
CA VAL A 265 2.67 9.99 18.69
C VAL A 265 1.56 9.33 17.87
N GLU A 266 0.34 9.80 18.03
CA GLU A 266 -0.77 9.40 17.18
C GLU A 266 -1.18 10.58 16.31
N PHE A 267 -1.41 10.29 15.02
CA PHE A 267 -1.87 11.27 14.05
C PHE A 267 -3.25 10.89 13.54
N GLU A 268 -4.03 11.89 13.16
CA GLU A 268 -5.33 11.67 12.53
C GLU A 268 -5.23 11.94 11.03
N LYS A 269 -4.37 12.88 10.62
CA LYS A 269 -4.26 13.34 9.23
C LYS A 269 -2.99 12.84 8.55
N VAL A 270 -3.12 12.53 7.26
CA VAL A 270 -1.98 12.16 6.40
C VAL A 270 -0.94 13.27 6.32
N GLY A 271 -1.38 14.54 6.28
CA GLY A 271 -0.47 15.68 6.27
C GLY A 271 0.50 15.70 7.46
N GLU A 272 0.08 15.24 8.63
CA GLU A 272 0.93 15.14 9.82
C GLU A 272 2.01 14.06 9.66
N VAL A 273 1.66 12.92 9.06
CA VAL A 273 2.62 11.86 8.70
C VAL A 273 3.69 12.39 7.76
N VAL A 274 3.30 13.16 6.74
CA VAL A 274 4.23 13.74 5.77
C VAL A 274 5.16 14.76 6.41
N GLN A 275 4.63 15.60 7.31
CA GLN A 275 5.42 16.56 8.07
C GLN A 275 6.41 15.87 9.00
N GLU A 276 5.96 14.84 9.72
CA GLU A 276 6.80 14.09 10.64
C GLU A 276 7.90 13.32 9.91
N MET A 277 7.57 12.65 8.81
CA MET A 277 8.56 11.95 8.00
C MET A 277 9.52 12.92 7.30
N ARG A 278 9.09 14.16 7.01
CA ARG A 278 10.01 15.24 6.58
C ARG A 278 10.96 15.66 7.70
N ARG A 279 10.46 15.80 8.93
CA ARG A 279 11.29 16.08 10.13
C ARG A 279 12.34 14.99 10.34
N LEU A 280 11.97 13.73 10.11
CA LEU A 280 12.85 12.57 10.15
C LEU A 280 13.80 12.45 8.93
N ARG A 281 13.75 13.37 7.97
CA ARG A 281 14.48 13.33 6.68
C ARG A 281 14.19 12.08 5.83
N ARG A 282 13.01 11.50 6.03
CA ARG A 282 12.51 10.27 5.38
C ARG A 282 11.23 10.51 4.58
N LYS A 283 11.00 11.76 4.13
CA LYS A 283 9.83 12.15 3.33
C LYS A 283 9.64 11.27 2.10
N GLN A 284 10.74 10.80 1.50
CA GLN A 284 10.72 10.04 0.25
C GLN A 284 9.86 8.77 0.35
N TYR A 285 9.94 8.01 1.45
CA TYR A 285 9.11 6.81 1.63
C TYR A 285 7.62 7.12 1.61
N VAL A 286 7.22 8.29 2.12
CA VAL A 286 5.81 8.69 2.18
C VAL A 286 5.33 9.16 0.81
N LEU A 287 6.19 9.88 0.07
CA LEU A 287 5.90 10.34 -1.29
C LEU A 287 5.84 9.19 -2.31
N GLU A 288 6.76 8.23 -2.24
CA GLU A 288 6.78 7.04 -3.10
C GLU A 288 5.53 6.17 -2.90
N MET A 289 4.93 6.22 -1.72
CA MET A 289 3.68 5.52 -1.41
C MET A 289 2.41 6.32 -1.76
N GLY A 290 2.53 7.47 -2.44
CA GLY A 290 1.39 8.35 -2.74
C GLY A 290 0.77 9.01 -1.50
N ILE A 291 1.43 8.94 -0.35
CA ILE A 291 0.97 9.55 0.90
C ILE A 291 1.45 11.02 0.88
N GLY A 292 0.53 11.97 0.67
CA GLY A 292 0.83 13.41 0.68
C GLY A 292 1.28 14.04 -0.64
N SER A 293 0.93 13.45 -1.79
CA SER A 293 1.11 14.08 -3.09
C SER A 293 0.04 15.15 -3.37
N VAL A 294 0.10 16.28 -2.65
CA VAL A 294 -0.53 17.53 -3.06
C VAL A 294 0.45 18.67 -2.78
N GLY A 295 0.79 19.46 -3.81
CA GLY A 295 1.40 20.78 -3.64
C GLY A 295 2.93 20.86 -3.74
N ALA A 296 3.51 20.51 -4.89
CA ALA A 296 4.69 21.22 -5.38
C ALA A 296 4.30 21.94 -6.67
N GLY A 297 3.63 23.09 -6.52
CA GLY A 297 3.41 24.00 -7.62
C GLY A 297 4.76 24.38 -8.22
N VAL A 298 4.99 23.97 -9.47
CA VAL A 298 5.99 24.60 -10.32
C VAL A 298 5.43 25.96 -10.66
N ALA A 299 5.89 26.98 -9.94
CA ALA A 299 5.78 28.34 -10.42
C ALA A 299 6.57 28.47 -11.71
N LYS A 300 5.87 28.70 -12.83
CA LYS A 300 6.30 29.60 -13.88
C LYS A 300 5.08 30.12 -14.63
#